data_AF-A0A2Z7BQN7-F1
#
_entry.id   AF-A0A2Z7BQN7-F1
#
_cell.length_a   1.000
_cell.length_b   1.000
_cell.length_c   1.000
_cell.angle_alpha   90.00
_cell.angle_beta   90.00
_cell.angle_gamma   90.00
#
_symmetry.space_group_name_H-M   'P 1'
#
loop_
_entity.id
_entity.type
_entity.pdbx_description
1 polymer ?
#
loop_
_entity_poly.entity_id
_entity_poly.type
_entity_poly.pdbx_seq_one_letter_code
_entity_poly.pdbx_strand_id
1 'polypeptide(L)'
;MKTSSNKKFSRRNDRKVLVAEESTKSWADSDSDSSSSSSSSSDSEQEEVHCFMADHASDDEVFDFANTEFTREDLVQALNDMVHEYKTLSHTFEEIKAENASLKNSSAESSSDELEDTDSLKTELSRLKIENDLLRNEASELKASR
;
A
#
# COMPACT_ATOMS: atom_id res chain seq x y z
N MET A 1 16.48 37.28 -52.05
CA MET A 1 16.14 37.85 -50.72
C MET A 1 15.44 36.77 -49.92
N LYS A 2 15.91 36.50 -48.70
CA LYS A 2 15.63 35.29 -47.93
C LYS A 2 14.71 35.67 -46.78
N THR A 3 13.46 35.18 -46.77
CA THR A 3 12.50 35.45 -45.70
C THR A 3 12.48 34.27 -44.73
N SER A 4 13.07 34.47 -43.54
CA SER A 4 13.05 33.53 -42.43
C SER A 4 11.77 33.73 -41.60
N SER A 5 10.85 32.78 -41.66
CA SER A 5 9.66 32.75 -40.80
C SER A 5 9.93 31.86 -39.59
N ASN A 6 10.15 32.49 -38.44
CA ASN A 6 10.21 31.85 -37.13
C ASN A 6 8.87 31.18 -36.79
N LYS A 7 8.86 29.87 -36.52
CA LYS A 7 7.71 29.21 -35.89
C LYS A 7 8.18 28.31 -34.74
N LYS A 8 8.30 28.90 -33.55
CA LYS A 8 8.45 28.18 -32.28
C LYS A 8 7.14 27.43 -32.02
N PHE A 9 7.15 26.11 -32.12
CA PHE A 9 6.04 25.28 -31.63
C PHE A 9 6.25 25.08 -30.12
N SER A 10 5.56 25.88 -29.32
CA SER A 10 5.55 25.70 -27.87
C SER A 10 4.65 24.51 -27.53
N ARG A 11 5.25 23.32 -27.38
CA ARG A 11 4.55 22.14 -26.87
C ARG A 11 4.45 22.26 -25.35
N ARG A 12 3.34 22.85 -24.89
CA ARG A 12 2.97 22.93 -23.48
C ARG A 12 2.86 21.52 -22.91
N ASN A 13 3.53 21.29 -21.79
CA ASN A 13 3.35 20.10 -20.98
C ASN A 13 2.06 20.28 -20.18
N ASP A 14 0.98 19.61 -20.58
CA ASP A 14 -0.23 19.48 -19.78
C ASP A 14 0.04 18.49 -18.64
N ARG A 15 0.68 18.98 -17.57
CA ARG A 15 0.72 18.28 -16.28
C ARG A 15 -0.69 18.32 -15.69
N LYS A 16 -1.48 17.29 -15.94
CA LYS A 16 -2.69 17.01 -15.16
C LYS A 16 -2.23 16.47 -13.80
N VAL A 17 -1.97 17.36 -12.84
CA VAL A 17 -1.77 16.99 -11.44
C VAL A 17 -3.15 16.74 -10.86
N LEU A 18 -3.51 15.48 -10.68
CA LEU A 18 -4.64 15.12 -9.82
C LEU A 18 -4.13 15.20 -8.37
N VAL A 19 -4.46 16.30 -7.71
CA VAL A 19 -4.33 16.42 -6.25
C VAL A 19 -5.43 15.56 -5.66
N ALA A 20 -5.08 14.44 -5.05
CA ALA A 20 -5.99 13.73 -4.17
C ALA A 20 -6.03 14.50 -2.85
N GLU A 21 -7.22 14.98 -2.46
CA GLU A 21 -7.46 15.52 -1.12
C GLU A 21 -7.28 14.40 -0.10
N GLU A 22 -6.24 14.49 0.72
CA GLU A 22 -6.12 13.68 1.93
C GLU A 22 -6.89 14.38 3.06
N SER A 23 -7.91 13.68 3.55
CA SER A 23 -8.86 14.16 4.54
C SER A 23 -8.18 14.36 5.90
N THR A 24 -8.47 15.51 6.51
CA THR A 24 -8.08 15.94 7.84
C THR A 24 -8.54 14.96 8.93
N LYS A 25 -7.60 14.32 9.63
CA LYS A 25 -7.86 13.76 10.96
C LYS A 25 -6.72 14.12 11.91
N SER A 26 -6.72 15.38 12.33
CA SER A 26 -5.96 15.85 13.48
C SER A 26 -6.52 15.18 14.73
N TRP A 27 -5.72 14.33 15.36
CA TRP A 27 -5.98 13.89 16.73
C TRP A 27 -5.69 15.07 17.66
N ALA A 28 -6.60 15.33 18.58
CA ALA A 28 -6.51 16.43 19.52
C ALA A 28 -5.24 16.31 20.38
N ASP A 29 -4.48 17.40 20.47
CA ASP A 29 -3.59 17.66 21.61
C ASP A 29 -4.50 17.87 22.81
N SER A 30 -4.45 16.96 23.79
CA SER A 30 -5.03 17.21 25.10
C SER A 30 -4.03 18.00 25.92
N ASP A 31 -4.24 19.32 25.96
CA ASP A 31 -3.67 20.23 26.95
C ASP A 31 -4.00 19.70 28.36
N SER A 32 -2.98 19.20 29.07
CA SER A 32 -3.06 18.99 30.51
C SER A 32 -2.34 20.13 31.20
N ASP A 33 -3.11 21.14 31.57
CA ASP A 33 -2.72 22.16 32.55
C ASP A 33 -2.43 21.47 33.90
N SER A 34 -1.22 21.65 34.41
CA SER A 34 -0.94 21.41 35.82
C SER A 34 -0.18 22.59 36.40
N SER A 35 -1.01 23.52 36.87
CA SER A 35 -0.88 24.44 38.00
C SER A 35 0.48 24.53 38.71
N SER A 36 0.99 25.75 38.70
CA SER A 36 1.94 26.29 39.68
C SER A 36 1.45 26.10 41.12
N SER A 37 2.37 25.74 42.02
CA SER A 37 2.24 26.05 43.45
C SER A 37 3.59 26.39 44.06
N SER A 38 3.85 27.71 44.05
CA SER A 38 4.47 28.53 45.11
C SER A 38 5.37 27.85 46.14
N SER A 39 6.65 28.23 46.10
CA SER A 39 7.57 28.24 47.25
C SER A 39 6.93 28.99 48.42
N SER A 40 6.81 28.34 49.58
CA SER A 40 6.44 29.01 50.82
C SER A 40 7.34 28.54 51.95
N SER A 41 8.11 29.47 52.51
CA SER A 41 8.93 29.28 53.70
C SER A 41 8.06 29.14 54.93
N SER A 42 8.37 28.23 55.84
CA SER A 42 7.98 28.37 57.24
C SER A 42 9.06 27.75 58.12
N ASP A 43 9.80 28.66 58.74
CA ASP A 43 10.62 28.47 59.93
C ASP A 43 9.68 28.12 61.09
N SER A 44 9.77 26.92 61.62
CA SER A 44 9.09 26.53 62.86
C SER A 44 9.85 25.37 63.48
N GLU A 45 10.68 25.74 64.44
CA GLU A 45 11.30 24.85 65.42
C GLU A 45 10.19 24.12 66.22
N GLN A 46 10.56 22.98 66.81
CA GLN A 46 9.83 22.16 67.80
C GLN A 46 8.48 21.52 67.37
N GLU A 47 8.55 20.28 66.85
CA GLU A 47 7.53 19.28 67.18
C GLU A 47 8.13 17.85 67.12
N GLU A 48 8.13 17.19 68.26
CA GLU A 48 8.50 15.79 68.46
C GLU A 48 7.45 14.89 67.78
N VAL A 49 7.60 14.68 66.48
CA VAL A 49 6.77 13.72 65.74
C VAL A 49 7.24 12.30 66.04
N HIS A 50 6.68 11.74 67.11
CA HIS A 50 6.62 10.29 67.27
C HIS A 50 5.91 9.70 66.04
N CYS A 51 6.68 9.17 65.10
CA CYS A 51 6.17 8.37 63.99
C CYS A 51 5.56 7.09 64.57
N PHE A 52 4.26 7.15 64.88
CA PHE A 52 3.45 6.00 65.17
C PHE A 52 3.25 5.26 63.84
N MET A 53 4.22 4.42 63.46
CA MET A 53 4.00 3.40 62.44
C MET A 53 3.00 2.40 63.03
N ALA A 54 1.71 2.74 62.92
CA ALA A 54 0.65 1.77 63.10
C ALA A 54 0.80 0.76 61.97
N ASP A 55 1.16 -0.46 62.31
CA ASP A 55 1.16 -1.60 61.40
C ASP A 55 -0.27 -1.80 60.87
N HIS A 56 -0.59 -1.16 59.75
CA HIS A 56 -1.79 -1.47 58.97
C HIS A 56 -1.53 -2.78 58.21
N ALA A 57 -1.54 -3.89 58.96
CA ALA A 57 -1.38 -5.25 58.49
C ALA A 57 -2.65 -5.80 57.84
N SER A 58 -3.30 -5.03 56.96
CA SER A 58 -4.45 -5.52 56.20
C SER A 58 -4.51 -4.88 54.83
N ASP A 59 -4.49 -5.74 53.81
CA ASP A 59 -4.76 -5.42 52.40
C ASP A 59 -3.63 -4.75 51.60
N ASP A 60 -2.41 -5.28 51.73
CA ASP A 60 -1.62 -5.48 50.51
C ASP A 60 -2.04 -6.86 50.01
N GLU A 61 -3.10 -6.91 49.19
CA GLU A 61 -3.33 -8.05 48.31
C GLU A 61 -2.09 -8.13 47.41
N VAL A 62 -1.02 -8.74 47.94
CA VAL A 62 0.12 -9.21 47.17
C VAL A 62 -0.52 -10.12 46.14
N PHE A 63 -0.68 -9.58 44.94
CA PHE A 63 -1.17 -10.30 43.81
C PHE A 63 -0.22 -11.49 43.68
N ASP A 64 -0.65 -12.65 44.18
CA ASP A 64 0.04 -13.92 44.00
C ASP A 64 -0.21 -14.26 42.53
N PHE A 65 0.42 -13.48 41.64
CA PHE A 65 0.70 -13.90 40.30
C PHE A 65 1.48 -15.18 40.53
N ALA A 66 0.79 -16.31 40.34
CA ALA A 66 1.44 -17.54 39.98
C ALA A 66 2.32 -17.16 38.80
N ASN A 67 3.60 -16.94 39.08
CA ASN A 67 4.62 -16.69 38.08
C ASN A 67 4.67 -17.99 37.29
N THR A 68 3.77 -18.13 36.32
CA THR A 68 3.80 -19.18 35.31
C THR A 68 5.11 -18.97 34.58
N GLU A 69 6.13 -19.67 35.08
CA GLU A 69 7.40 -20.08 34.47
C GLU A 69 7.71 -19.36 33.14
N PHE A 70 7.88 -18.05 33.20
CA PHE A 70 8.29 -17.24 32.07
C PHE A 70 9.55 -16.52 32.48
N THR A 71 10.66 -17.01 31.96
CA THR A 71 11.98 -16.46 32.23
C THR A 71 12.20 -15.22 31.39
N ARG A 72 13.13 -14.37 31.83
CA ARG A 72 13.58 -13.22 31.02
C ARG A 72 14.12 -13.70 29.67
N GLU A 73 14.73 -14.88 29.66
CA GLU A 73 15.28 -15.53 28.49
C GLU A 73 14.17 -15.91 27.49
N ASP A 74 13.02 -16.41 27.97
CA ASP A 74 11.86 -16.71 27.13
C ASP A 74 11.32 -15.45 26.44
N LEU A 75 11.29 -14.31 27.14
CA LEU A 75 10.90 -13.03 26.55
C LEU A 75 11.85 -12.57 25.45
N VAL A 76 13.14 -12.66 25.72
CA VAL A 76 14.18 -12.27 24.76
C VAL A 76 14.13 -13.16 23.53
N GLN A 77 13.89 -14.47 23.70
CA GLN A 77 13.73 -15.40 22.60
C GLN A 77 12.50 -15.06 21.76
N ALA A 78 11.34 -14.88 22.38
CA ALA A 78 10.11 -14.51 21.68
C ALA A 78 10.26 -13.21 20.89
N LEU A 79 10.95 -12.20 21.46
CA LEU A 79 11.24 -10.96 20.75
C LEU A 79 12.15 -11.18 19.53
N ASN A 80 13.20 -11.97 19.68
CA ASN A 80 14.10 -12.28 18.57
C ASN A 80 13.39 -13.04 17.46
N ASP A 81 12.54 -14.00 17.83
CA ASP A 81 11.76 -14.80 16.88
C ASP A 81 10.80 -13.88 16.08
N MET A 82 10.08 -12.98 16.75
CA MET A 82 9.22 -12.01 16.07
C MET A 82 10.00 -11.09 15.12
N VAL A 83 11.20 -10.64 15.52
CA VAL A 83 12.06 -9.81 14.64
C VAL A 83 12.53 -10.62 13.43
N HIS A 84 12.85 -11.90 13.61
CA HIS A 84 13.24 -12.78 12.51
C HIS A 84 12.08 -13.06 11.56
N GLU A 85 10.90 -13.38 12.08
CA GLU A 85 9.70 -13.58 11.27
C GLU A 85 9.33 -12.32 10.49
N TYR A 86 9.39 -11.14 11.11
CA TYR A 86 9.14 -9.88 10.43
C TYR A 86 10.12 -9.64 9.29
N LYS A 87 11.41 -9.90 9.49
CA LYS A 87 12.44 -9.79 8.42
C LYS A 87 12.14 -10.74 7.26
N THR A 88 11.79 -11.98 7.56
CA THR A 88 11.41 -12.97 6.55
C THR A 88 10.16 -12.51 5.79
N LEU A 89 9.12 -12.08 6.50
CA LEU A 89 7.89 -11.57 5.90
C LEU A 89 8.17 -10.35 5.00
N SER A 90 8.97 -9.39 5.48
CA SER A 90 9.36 -8.22 4.69
C SER A 90 10.12 -8.59 3.43
N HIS A 91 10.99 -9.60 3.47
CA HIS A 91 11.69 -10.07 2.28
C HIS A 91 10.72 -10.69 1.28
N THR A 92 9.86 -11.61 1.74
CA THR A 92 8.86 -12.26 0.88
C THR A 92 7.88 -11.26 0.26
N PHE A 93 7.55 -10.18 0.97
CA PHE A 93 6.69 -9.12 0.45
C PHE A 93 7.33 -8.38 -0.74
N GLU A 94 8.62 -8.03 -0.64
CA GLU A 94 9.32 -7.39 -1.76
C GLU A 94 9.51 -8.35 -2.95
N GLU A 95 9.75 -9.63 -2.69
CA GLU A 95 9.80 -10.68 -3.72
C GLU A 95 8.46 -10.80 -4.46
N ILE A 96 7.34 -10.89 -3.74
CA ILE A 96 5.98 -10.93 -4.31
C ILE A 96 5.67 -9.64 -5.09
N LYS A 97 6.14 -8.48 -4.63
CA LYS A 97 5.96 -7.22 -5.36
C LYS A 97 6.72 -7.24 -6.69
N ALA A 98 7.96 -7.75 -6.69
CA ALA A 98 8.76 -7.89 -7.89
C ALA A 98 8.14 -8.90 -8.87
N GLU A 99 7.69 -10.04 -8.38
CA GLU A 99 7.00 -11.06 -9.18
C GLU A 99 5.71 -10.50 -9.78
N ASN A 100 4.87 -9.80 -9.01
CA ASN A 100 3.65 -9.17 -9.54
C ASN A 100 3.94 -8.15 -10.64
N ALA A 101 5.00 -7.35 -10.50
CA ALA A 101 5.43 -6.44 -11.56
C ALA A 101 5.84 -7.21 -12.83
N SER A 102 6.50 -8.36 -12.68
CA SER A 102 6.86 -9.25 -13.79
C SER A 102 5.66 -9.95 -14.42
N LEU A 103 4.68 -10.40 -13.64
CA LEU A 103 3.46 -11.00 -14.18
C LEU A 103 2.64 -9.98 -14.95
N LYS A 104 2.59 -8.74 -14.46
CA LYS A 104 1.89 -7.66 -15.15
C LYS A 104 2.56 -7.29 -16.48
N ASN A 105 3.88 -7.33 -16.57
CA ASN A 105 4.59 -7.05 -17.82
C ASN A 105 4.38 -8.18 -18.85
N SER A 106 4.46 -9.44 -18.42
CA SER A 106 4.22 -10.60 -19.29
C SER A 106 2.76 -10.71 -19.72
N SER A 107 1.81 -10.31 -18.86
CA SER A 107 0.39 -10.21 -19.23
C SER A 107 0.15 -9.11 -20.28
N ALA A 108 0.83 -7.97 -20.16
CA ALA A 108 0.69 -6.89 -21.13
C ALA A 108 1.33 -7.28 -22.48
N GLU A 109 2.50 -7.92 -22.48
CA GLU A 109 3.16 -8.44 -23.68
C GLU A 109 2.34 -9.54 -24.35
N SER A 110 1.86 -10.54 -23.59
CA SER A 110 1.04 -11.64 -24.13
C SER A 110 -0.29 -11.17 -24.75
N SER A 111 -0.88 -10.07 -24.26
CA SER A 111 -2.12 -9.55 -24.84
C SER A 111 -1.91 -8.79 -26.16
N SER A 112 -0.69 -8.30 -26.41
CA SER A 112 -0.37 -7.53 -27.61
C SER A 112 -0.25 -8.44 -28.83
N ASP A 113 0.39 -9.60 -28.67
CA ASP A 113 0.62 -10.54 -29.77
C ASP A 113 -0.69 -11.20 -30.24
N GLU A 114 -1.61 -11.53 -29.33
CA GLU A 114 -2.93 -12.09 -29.71
C GLU A 114 -3.82 -11.08 -30.46
N LEU A 115 -3.71 -9.78 -30.17
CA LEU A 115 -4.50 -8.76 -30.84
C LEU A 115 -4.14 -8.63 -32.33
N GLU A 116 -2.84 -8.66 -32.66
CA GLU A 116 -2.37 -8.59 -34.06
C GLU A 116 -2.84 -9.82 -34.87
N ASP A 117 -2.81 -11.01 -34.27
CA ASP A 117 -3.33 -12.24 -34.88
C ASP A 117 -4.84 -12.17 -35.13
N THR A 118 -5.62 -11.61 -34.21
CA THR A 118 -7.08 -11.49 -34.40
C THR A 118 -7.45 -10.54 -35.53
N ASP A 119 -6.76 -9.41 -35.68
CA ASP A 119 -6.98 -8.49 -36.78
C ASP A 119 -6.55 -9.10 -38.11
N SER A 120 -5.44 -9.84 -38.13
CA SER A 120 -4.99 -10.59 -39.31
C SER A 120 -6.04 -11.62 -39.75
N LEU A 121 -6.54 -12.46 -38.84
CA LEU A 121 -7.62 -13.43 -39.11
C LEU A 121 -8.91 -12.76 -39.62
N LYS A 122 -9.28 -11.60 -39.06
CA LYS A 122 -10.46 -10.84 -39.49
C LYS A 122 -10.33 -10.32 -40.93
N THR A 123 -9.13 -9.90 -41.32
CA THR A 123 -8.87 -9.50 -42.72
C THR A 123 -8.93 -10.69 -43.68
N GLU A 124 -8.32 -11.83 -43.33
CA GLU A 124 -8.36 -13.06 -44.11
C GLU A 124 -9.80 -13.55 -44.32
N LEU A 125 -10.63 -13.52 -43.26
CA LEU A 125 -12.03 -13.92 -43.30
C LEU A 125 -12.86 -13.00 -44.22
N SER A 126 -12.59 -11.69 -44.19
CA SER A 126 -13.24 -10.73 -45.09
C SER A 126 -12.86 -10.99 -46.55
N ARG A 127 -11.59 -11.32 -46.83
CA ARG A 127 -11.11 -11.69 -48.17
C ARG A 127 -11.80 -12.95 -48.68
N LEU A 128 -11.81 -14.02 -47.87
CA LEU A 128 -12.46 -15.29 -48.22
C LEU A 128 -13.96 -15.13 -48.46
N LYS A 129 -14.64 -14.24 -47.72
CA LYS A 129 -16.06 -13.96 -47.93
C LYS A 129 -16.34 -13.37 -49.30
N ILE A 130 -15.53 -12.41 -49.75
CA ILE A 130 -15.64 -11.81 -51.09
C ILE A 130 -15.36 -12.86 -52.17
N GLU A 131 -14.32 -13.67 -51.98
CA GLU A 131 -13.96 -14.75 -52.91
C GLU A 131 -15.07 -15.79 -53.03
N ASN A 132 -15.69 -16.18 -51.91
CA ASN A 132 -16.81 -17.12 -51.89
C ASN A 132 -18.05 -16.56 -52.61
N ASP A 133 -18.39 -15.29 -52.36
CA ASP A 133 -19.50 -14.62 -53.04
C ASP A 133 -19.28 -14.53 -54.56
N LEU A 134 -18.04 -14.24 -55.00
CA LEU A 134 -17.66 -14.23 -56.41
C LEU A 134 -17.82 -15.62 -57.06
N LEU A 135 -17.28 -16.66 -56.43
CA LEU A 135 -17.39 -18.04 -56.92
C LEU A 135 -18.85 -18.50 -56.97
N ARG A 136 -19.68 -18.08 -56.01
CA ARG A 136 -21.12 -18.41 -56.02
C ARG A 136 -21.84 -17.75 -57.20
N ASN A 137 -21.48 -16.52 -57.54
CA ASN A 137 -22.04 -15.82 -58.69
C ASN A 137 -21.61 -16.48 -60.00
N GLU A 138 -20.31 -16.78 -60.16
CA GLU A 138 -19.77 -17.47 -61.33
C GLU A 138 -20.41 -18.87 -61.51
N ALA A 139 -20.55 -19.63 -60.42
CA ALA A 139 -21.24 -20.92 -60.44
C ALA A 139 -22.72 -20.79 -60.83
N SER A 140 -23.38 -19.68 -60.48
CA SER A 140 -24.77 -19.41 -60.87
C SER A 140 -24.89 -19.05 -62.35
N GLU A 141 -23.96 -18.25 -62.89
CA GLU A 141 -23.89 -17.94 -64.33
C GLU A 141 -23.62 -19.18 -65.17
N LEU A 142 -22.68 -20.04 -64.77
CA LEU A 142 -22.39 -21.31 -65.45
C LEU A 142 -23.59 -22.26 -65.44
N LYS A 143 -24.38 -22.28 -64.36
CA LYS A 143 -25.62 -23.05 -64.31
C LYS A 143 -26.72 -22.47 -65.20
N ALA A 144 -26.80 -21.15 -65.31
CA ALA A 144 -27.80 -20.47 -66.15
C ALA A 144 -27.48 -20.58 -67.65
N SER A 145 -26.22 -20.79 -68.00
CA SER A 145 -25.73 -20.96 -69.38
C SER A 145 -25.70 -22.42 -69.86
N ARG A 146 -26.19 -23.36 -69.05
CA ARG A 146 -26.36 -24.79 -69.36
C ARG A 146 -27.81 -25.14 -69.67
#